data_AF-A0AAV8XR11-F1
#
_entry.id   AF-A0AAV8XR11-F1
#
_cell.length_a   1.000
_cell.length_b   1.000
_cell.length_c   1.000
_cell.angle_alpha   90.00
_cell.angle_beta   90.00
_cell.angle_gamma   90.00
#
_symmetry.space_group_name_H-M   'P 1'
#
loop_
_entity.id
_entity.type
_entity.pdbx_description
1 polymer ?
#
loop_
_entity_poly.entity_id
_entity_poly.type
_entity_poly.pdbx_seq_one_letter_code
_entity_poly.pdbx_strand_id
1 'polypeptide(L)'
;MRFKIIKKYFVERFLKHSVNAPEDWAGRFWARTWCDTNTNHCLTGDCGNKLQCEGNGGAPPATLAEITLKGSNGLDFYDISLVDGFNTLVTVSMKFIIFD
;
A
#
# COMPACT_ATOMS: atom_id res chain seq x y z
N MET A 1 5.64 17.44 -4.66
CA MET A 1 5.14 16.08 -4.97
C MET A 1 3.66 16.02 -4.65
N ARG A 2 2.79 15.96 -5.66
CA ARG A 2 1.34 15.73 -5.47
C ARG A 2 1.06 14.28 -5.79
N PHE A 3 0.96 13.43 -4.78
CA PHE A 3 0.39 12.09 -4.97
C PHE A 3 -1.11 12.27 -5.18
N LYS A 4 -1.56 12.18 -6.43
CA LYS A 4 -2.98 12.22 -6.80
C LYS A 4 -3.40 10.80 -7.10
N ILE A 5 -3.86 10.06 -6.09
CA ILE A 5 -4.52 8.77 -6.30
C ILE A 5 -5.95 9.08 -6.74
N ILE A 6 -6.15 9.33 -8.04
CA ILE A 6 -7.45 9.63 -8.63
C ILE A 6 -8.25 8.33 -8.76
N LYS A 7 -9.01 7.98 -7.72
CA LYS A 7 -10.31 7.28 -7.69
C LYS A 7 -10.42 6.26 -6.55
N LYS A 8 -11.66 6.04 -6.15
CA LYS A 8 -12.17 5.12 -5.15
C LYS A 8 -11.64 3.69 -5.35
N TYR A 9 -11.11 3.03 -4.32
CA TYR A 9 -10.86 1.58 -4.37
C TYR A 9 -11.44 0.90 -3.13
N PHE A 10 -12.71 0.55 -3.23
CA PHE A 10 -13.23 -0.61 -2.51
C PHE A 10 -12.79 -1.82 -3.33
N VAL A 11 -11.86 -2.62 -2.81
CA VAL A 11 -11.43 -3.85 -3.49
C VAL A 11 -12.38 -4.95 -3.03
N GLU A 12 -13.48 -5.12 -3.75
CA GLU A 12 -14.28 -6.35 -3.66
C GLU A 12 -13.38 -7.56 -3.98
N ARG A 13 -13.75 -8.75 -3.51
CA ARG A 13 -13.01 -9.97 -3.85
C ARG A 13 -12.76 -10.01 -5.37
N PHE A 14 -11.52 -10.27 -5.76
CA PHE A 14 -11.06 -10.40 -7.14
C PHE A 14 -10.93 -9.10 -7.96
N LEU A 15 -11.17 -7.91 -7.38
CA LEU A 15 -10.76 -6.67 -8.03
C LEU A 15 -9.24 -6.47 -7.90
N LYS A 16 -8.61 -6.02 -8.98
CA LYS A 16 -7.20 -5.61 -9.01
C LYS A 16 -7.12 -4.12 -9.26
N HIS A 17 -6.20 -3.47 -8.56
CA HIS A 17 -5.81 -2.10 -8.88
C HIS A 17 -4.30 -2.04 -9.16
N SER A 18 -3.91 -1.21 -10.11
CA SER A 18 -2.52 -0.97 -10.48
C SER A 18 -2.20 0.50 -10.23
N VAL A 19 -1.08 0.74 -9.56
CA VAL A 19 -0.52 2.08 -9.34
C VAL A 19 0.83 2.16 -10.03
N ASN A 20 1.14 3.34 -10.57
CA ASN A 20 2.47 3.63 -11.12
C ASN A 20 3.29 4.36 -10.05
N ALA A 21 4.53 3.93 -9.85
CA ALA A 21 5.50 4.59 -9.00
C ALA A 21 6.64 5.18 -9.86
N PRO A 22 7.29 6.26 -9.43
CA PRO A 22 8.58 6.68 -9.98
C PRO A 22 9.61 5.55 -9.94
N GLU A 23 10.63 5.62 -10.81
CA GLU A 23 11.66 4.58 -10.90
C GLU A 23 12.57 4.47 -9.67
N ASP A 24 12.67 5.52 -8.87
CA ASP A 24 13.47 5.67 -7.65
C ASP A 24 12.58 5.76 -6.39
N TRP A 25 11.40 5.14 -6.45
CA TRP A 25 10.41 5.25 -5.41
C TRP A 25 10.71 4.35 -4.21
N ALA A 26 10.58 4.93 -3.01
CA ALA A 26 10.50 4.19 -1.76
C ALA A 26 9.18 4.51 -1.06
N GLY A 27 8.55 3.49 -0.51
CA GLY A 27 7.33 3.64 0.27
C GLY A 27 6.74 2.32 0.70
N ARG A 28 5.49 2.39 1.16
CA ARG A 28 4.80 1.25 1.76
C ARG A 28 3.35 1.17 1.32
N PHE A 29 2.87 -0.06 1.23
CA PHE A 29 1.47 -0.40 1.05
C PHE A 29 0.95 -1.10 2.30
N TRP A 30 -0.31 -0.89 2.63
CA TRP A 30 -1.02 -1.64 3.67
C TRP A 30 -2.48 -1.77 3.28
N ALA A 31 -3.14 -2.79 3.82
CA ALA A 31 -4.57 -2.97 3.66
C ALA A 31 -5.33 -2.40 4.85
N ARG A 32 -6.53 -1.90 4.58
CA ARG A 32 -7.50 -1.48 5.59
C ARG A 32 -8.66 -2.46 5.62
N THR A 33 -9.16 -2.77 6.80
CA THR A 33 -10.24 -3.77 6.97
C THR A 33 -11.37 -3.24 7.84
N TRP A 34 -12.57 -3.79 7.62
CA TRP A 34 -13.82 -3.36 8.28
C TRP A 34 -14.07 -1.86 8.18
N CYS A 35 -13.99 -1.34 6.95
CA CYS A 35 -14.20 0.08 6.67
C CYS A 35 -15.68 0.43 6.54
N ASP A 36 -16.09 1.51 7.17
CA ASP A 36 -17.37 2.16 6.94
C ASP A 36 -17.23 3.17 5.80
N THR A 37 -18.02 3.01 4.75
CA THR A 37 -17.96 3.85 3.55
C THR A 37 -18.59 5.23 3.73
N ASN A 38 -19.42 5.42 4.76
CA ASN A 38 -20.03 6.73 5.05
C ASN A 38 -19.04 7.64 5.77
N THR A 39 -18.25 7.07 6.69
CA THR A 39 -17.27 7.81 7.50
C THR A 39 -15.84 7.70 6.95
N ASN A 40 -15.57 6.77 6.05
CA ASN A 40 -14.24 6.34 5.60
C ASN A 40 -13.31 5.84 6.72
N HIS A 41 -13.85 5.59 7.91
CA HIS A 41 -13.12 5.00 9.03
C HIS A 41 -12.95 3.50 8.80
N CYS A 42 -11.78 2.97 9.12
CA CYS A 42 -11.50 1.53 9.13
C CYS A 42 -11.09 1.05 10.53
N LEU A 43 -11.47 -0.16 10.90
CA LEU A 43 -11.08 -0.72 12.21
C LEU A 43 -9.57 -0.96 12.32
N THR A 44 -8.91 -1.32 11.20
CA THR A 44 -7.45 -1.47 11.17
C THR A 44 -6.85 -0.76 9.96
N GLY A 45 -5.62 -0.25 10.13
CA GLY A 45 -4.88 0.46 9.08
C GLY A 45 -5.49 1.80 8.67
N ASP A 46 -6.42 2.37 9.43
CA ASP A 46 -7.04 3.65 9.10
C ASP A 46 -6.00 4.76 8.92
N CYS A 47 -6.25 5.71 8.02
CA CYS A 47 -5.31 6.79 7.72
C CYS A 47 -5.91 8.18 7.99
N GLY A 48 -6.83 8.27 8.95
CA GLY A 48 -7.46 9.49 9.44
C GLY A 48 -8.86 9.72 8.90
N ASN A 49 -9.68 8.66 8.78
CA ASN A 49 -11.04 8.71 8.22
C ASN A 49 -11.07 9.30 6.79
N LYS A 50 -10.05 8.96 6.01
CA LYS A 50 -9.90 9.42 4.62
C LYS A 50 -9.85 8.26 3.67
N LEU A 51 -10.53 8.38 2.54
CA LEU A 51 -10.40 7.39 1.48
C LEU A 51 -9.00 7.43 0.84
N GLN A 52 -8.47 8.63 0.56
CA GLN A 52 -7.10 8.86 0.11
C GLN A 52 -6.25 9.32 1.30
N CYS A 53 -5.17 8.61 1.60
CA CYS A 53 -4.42 8.85 2.82
C CYS A 53 -3.57 10.13 2.82
N GLU A 54 -3.38 10.79 1.67
CA GLU A 54 -2.69 12.09 1.58
C GLU A 54 -1.30 12.14 2.25
N GLY A 55 -0.58 11.00 2.26
CA GLY A 55 0.72 10.86 2.90
C GLY A 55 0.68 10.38 4.35
N ASN A 56 -0.51 10.27 4.96
CA ASN A 56 -0.67 9.62 6.26
C ASN A 56 -0.37 8.12 6.15
N GLY A 57 0.30 7.58 7.18
CA GLY A 57 0.42 6.14 7.39
C GLY A 57 -0.86 5.51 7.92
N GLY A 58 -0.93 4.18 7.84
CA GLY A 58 -1.97 3.42 8.51
C GLY A 58 -1.73 3.37 10.03
N ALA A 59 -2.79 3.58 10.81
CA ALA A 59 -2.77 3.40 12.25
C ALA A 59 -2.59 1.90 12.59
N PRO A 60 -1.63 1.53 13.46
CA PRO A 60 -1.46 0.15 13.93
C PRO A 60 -2.75 -0.43 14.56
N PRO A 61 -3.06 -1.72 14.36
CA PRO A 61 -2.24 -2.70 13.65
C PRO A 61 -2.37 -2.61 12.12
N ALA A 62 -1.25 -2.71 11.40
CA ALA A 62 -1.19 -2.75 9.94
C ALA A 62 0.00 -3.58 9.45
N THR A 63 -0.28 -4.66 8.70
CA THR A 63 0.76 -5.38 7.95
C THR A 63 1.26 -4.48 6.82
N LEU A 64 2.56 -4.23 6.77
CA LEU A 64 3.17 -3.36 5.75
C LEU A 64 3.87 -4.19 4.67
N ALA A 65 3.68 -3.82 3.42
CA ALA A 65 4.57 -4.20 2.32
C ALA A 65 5.44 -3.00 1.98
N GLU A 66 6.71 -3.06 2.32
CA GLU A 66 7.67 -1.99 2.14
C GLU A 66 8.50 -2.28 0.87
N ILE A 67 8.70 -1.25 0.05
CA ILE A 67 9.39 -1.36 -1.24
C ILE A 67 10.32 -0.17 -1.38
N THR A 68 11.56 -0.44 -1.79
CA THR A 68 12.56 0.55 -2.19
C THR A 68 13.08 0.15 -3.56
N LEU A 69 12.73 0.91 -4.60
CA LEU A 69 13.21 0.71 -5.95
C LEU A 69 14.56 1.41 -6.16
N LYS A 70 15.48 0.77 -6.88
CA LYS A 70 16.84 1.29 -7.13
C LYS A 70 17.55 1.79 -5.86
N GLY A 71 17.47 1.00 -4.79
CA GLY A 71 18.12 1.28 -3.51
C GLY A 71 19.65 1.12 -3.59
N SER A 72 20.24 0.53 -2.56
CA SER A 72 21.69 0.30 -2.52
C SER A 72 22.17 -0.48 -3.75
N ASN A 73 23.19 0.06 -4.43
CA ASN A 73 23.75 -0.49 -5.68
C ASN A 73 22.73 -0.68 -6.81
N GLY A 74 21.64 0.10 -6.82
CA GLY A 74 20.59 0.00 -7.84
C GLY A 74 19.71 -1.24 -7.71
N LEU A 75 19.78 -1.96 -6.59
CA LEU A 75 18.95 -3.12 -6.30
C LEU A 75 17.60 -2.70 -5.72
N ASP A 76 16.55 -3.43 -6.10
CA ASP A 76 15.24 -3.31 -5.47
C ASP A 76 15.22 -4.10 -4.15
N PHE A 77 14.72 -3.47 -3.09
CA PHE A 77 14.50 -4.09 -1.79
C PHE A 77 13.01 -4.11 -1.50
N TYR A 78 12.53 -5.21 -0.93
CA TYR A 78 11.16 -5.32 -0.46
C TYR A 78 11.09 -6.23 0.75
N ASP A 79 10.13 -5.99 1.62
CA ASP A 79 9.86 -6.82 2.78
C ASP A 79 8.40 -6.73 3.22
N ILE A 80 8.00 -7.71 4.03
CA ILE A 80 6.76 -7.65 4.79
C ILE A 80 7.16 -7.31 6.23
N SER A 81 6.70 -6.17 6.70
CA SER A 81 7.01 -5.66 8.03
C SER A 81 5.79 -5.73 8.94
N LEU A 82 6.02 -6.25 10.14
CA LEU A 82 5.05 -6.31 11.24
C LEU A 82 5.43 -5.35 12.37
N VAL A 83 6.31 -4.38 12.11
CA VAL A 83 6.68 -3.35 13.09
C VAL A 83 5.44 -2.56 13.55
N ASP A 84 4.52 -2.30 12.62
CA ASP A 84 3.21 -1.66 12.88
C ASP A 84 2.10 -2.69 13.21
N GLY A 85 2.45 -3.93 13.55
CA GLY A 85 1.51 -5.00 13.90
C GLY A 85 0.98 -5.81 12.70
N PHE A 86 0.01 -6.70 12.95
CA PHE A 86 -0.58 -7.58 11.94
C PHE A 86 -2.09 -7.37 11.85
N ASN A 87 -2.62 -7.22 10.63
CA ASN A 87 -4.06 -7.16 10.38
C ASN A 87 -4.55 -8.11 9.28
N THR A 88 -3.77 -8.31 8.22
CA THR A 88 -4.09 -9.26 7.14
C THR A 88 -2.83 -9.85 6.52
N LEU A 89 -2.99 -10.99 5.84
CA LEU A 89 -1.96 -11.59 5.02
C LEU A 89 -1.68 -10.72 3.79
N VAL A 90 -0.38 -10.56 3.50
CA VAL A 90 0.12 -9.85 2.33
C VAL A 90 1.23 -10.68 1.70
N THR A 91 1.34 -10.61 0.38
CA THR A 91 2.44 -11.23 -0.37
C THR A 91 2.94 -10.21 -1.39
N VAL A 92 4.26 -10.07 -1.48
CA VAL A 92 4.92 -9.31 -2.54
C VAL A 92 5.48 -10.32 -3.55
N SER A 93 5.09 -10.15 -4.82
CA SER A 93 5.59 -10.97 -5.92
C SER A 93 6.13 -10.04 -7.00
N MET A 94 7.45 -10.10 -7.23
CA MET A 94 8.07 -9.40 -8.35
C MET A 94 7.74 -10.13 -9.64
N LYS A 95 7.18 -9.40 -10.61
CA LYS A 95 6.89 -9.93 -11.94
C LYS A 95 7.84 -9.30 -12.95
N PHE A 96 8.69 -10.12 -13.54
CA PHE A 96 9.47 -9.72 -14.71
C PHE A 96 8.53 -9.67 -15.91
N ILE A 97 8.36 -8.49 -16.49
CA ILE A 97 7.73 -8.34 -17.81
C ILE A 97 8.90 -8.35 -18.78
N ILE A 98 9.11 -9.48 -19.44
CA ILE A 98 10.02 -9.54 -20.61
C ILE A 98 9.27 -8.79 -21.71
N PHE A 99 9.85 -7.67 -22.15
CA PHE A 99 9.42 -7.03 -23.39
C PHE A 99 10.05 -7.85 -24.52
N ASP A 100 9.26 -8.72 -25.15
CA ASP A 100 9.58 -9.22 -26.49
C ASP A 100 9.26 -8.13 -27.53
#